data_AF-A0A5C7QGG4-F1
#
_entry.id   AF-A0A5C7QGG4-F1
#
_cell.length_a   1.000
_cell.length_b   1.000
_cell.length_c   1.000
_cell.angle_alpha   90.00
_cell.angle_beta   90.00
_cell.angle_gamma   90.00
#
_symmetry.space_group_name_H-M   'P 1'
#
loop_
_entity.id
_entity.type
_entity.pdbx_description
1 polymer ?
#
loop_
_entity_poly.entity_id
_entity_poly.type
_entity_poly.pdbx_seq_one_letter_code
_entity_poly.pdbx_strand_id
1 'polypeptide(L)'
;MTKKEAHAMSHSGDCRADVEYHLALPKFQRQFKKINPILIAEELEKYGMWDTEDLADTRRSQILILWVAAEYIVDYHLLGCGRKPIIR
;
A
#
# COMPACT_ATOMS: atom_id res chain seq x y z
N MET A 1 5.30 6.67 -5.08
CA MET A 1 6.30 5.90 -4.31
C MET A 1 7.52 5.66 -5.19
N THR A 2 8.73 5.76 -4.65
CA THR A 2 9.98 5.37 -5.33
C THR A 2 10.39 3.95 -4.94
N LYS A 3 11.31 3.31 -5.68
CA LYS A 3 11.83 1.97 -5.32
C LYS A 3 12.47 1.93 -3.93
N LYS A 4 13.24 2.97 -3.57
CA LYS A 4 13.88 3.06 -2.25
C LYS A 4 12.86 3.12 -1.11
N GLU A 5 11.77 3.88 -1.32
CA GLU A 5 10.66 3.93 -0.37
C GLU A 5 9.93 2.58 -0.26
N ALA A 6 9.72 1.90 -1.39
CA ALA A 6 9.10 0.58 -1.40
C ALA A 6 9.93 -0.45 -0.60
N HIS A 7 11.24 -0.52 -0.83
CA HIS A 7 12.12 -1.40 -0.04
C HIS A 7 12.15 -1.08 1.45
N ALA A 8 12.00 0.19 1.82
CA ALA A 8 11.92 0.58 3.23
C ALA A 8 10.59 0.15 3.88
N MET A 9 9.52 -0.03 3.11
CA MET A 9 8.20 -0.45 3.59
C MET A 9 7.91 -1.94 3.39
N SER A 10 8.78 -2.66 2.66
CA SER A 10 8.59 -4.06 2.29
C SER A 10 9.92 -4.80 2.50
N HIS A 11 10.14 -5.23 3.74
CA HIS A 11 11.30 -6.02 4.15
C HIS A 11 10.87 -7.10 5.14
N SER A 12 11.76 -8.06 5.39
CA SER A 12 11.53 -9.09 6.41
C SER A 12 11.45 -8.46 7.81
N GLY A 13 10.58 -9.01 8.66
CA GLY A 13 10.29 -8.50 10.00
C GLY A 13 9.12 -7.52 10.03
N ASP A 14 8.95 -6.82 11.16
CA ASP A 14 7.90 -5.82 11.32
C ASP A 14 8.30 -4.50 10.62
N CYS A 15 7.63 -4.19 9.51
CA CYS A 15 7.81 -2.97 8.73
C CYS A 15 6.65 -1.97 8.93
N ARG A 16 5.74 -2.23 9.89
CA ARG A 16 4.54 -1.40 10.09
C ARG A 16 4.90 0.05 10.42
N ALA A 17 5.90 0.25 11.27
CA ALA A 17 6.36 1.59 11.65
C ALA A 17 6.88 2.38 10.44
N ASP A 18 7.57 1.72 9.50
CA ASP A 18 8.07 2.35 8.28
C ASP A 18 6.92 2.74 7.36
N VAL A 19 5.91 1.89 7.21
CA VAL A 19 4.69 2.20 6.44
C VAL A 19 3.96 3.39 7.05
N GLU A 20 3.78 3.41 8.36
CA GLU A 20 3.13 4.51 9.08
C GLU A 20 3.90 5.83 8.95
N TYR A 21 5.23 5.79 9.07
CA TYR A 21 6.11 6.95 8.85
C TYR A 21 5.93 7.50 7.44
N HIS A 22 6.00 6.64 6.42
CA HIS A 22 5.85 7.07 5.03
C HIS A 22 4.44 7.60 4.77
N LEU A 23 3.42 6.95 5.31
CA LEU A 23 2.04 7.40 5.20
C LEU A 23 1.87 8.80 5.78
N ALA A 24 2.56 9.16 6.87
CA ALA A 24 2.53 10.51 7.45
C ALA A 24 3.19 11.60 6.55
N LEU A 25 4.03 11.22 5.58
CA LEU A 25 4.70 12.20 4.73
C LEU A 25 3.69 12.94 3.81
N PRO A 26 3.85 14.27 3.61
CA PRO A 26 2.91 15.08 2.81
C PRO A 26 2.66 14.55 1.39
N LYS A 27 3.66 13.92 0.76
CA LYS A 27 3.51 13.38 -0.59
C LYS A 27 2.48 12.24 -0.67
N PHE A 28 2.46 11.34 0.32
CA PHE A 28 1.51 10.23 0.37
C PHE A 28 0.14 10.71 0.82
N GLN A 29 0.09 11.59 1.83
CA GLN A 29 -1.16 12.22 2.25
C GLN A 29 -1.88 12.95 1.10
N ARG A 30 -1.15 13.66 0.24
CA ARG A 30 -1.72 14.29 -0.97
C ARG A 30 -2.23 13.29 -2.00
N GLN A 31 -1.65 12.10 -2.09
CA GLN A 31 -2.11 11.04 -2.99
C GLN A 31 -3.38 10.39 -2.43
N PHE A 32 -3.40 10.03 -1.16
CA PHE A 32 -4.57 9.44 -0.51
C PHE A 32 -5.77 10.39 -0.47
N LYS A 33 -5.55 11.71 -0.35
CA LYS A 33 -6.63 12.71 -0.48
C LYS A 33 -7.35 12.72 -1.83
N LYS A 34 -6.75 12.13 -2.88
CA LYS A 34 -7.34 12.05 -4.22
C LYS A 34 -8.06 10.71 -4.48
N ILE A 35 -7.92 9.75 -3.57
CA ILE A 35 -8.48 8.42 -3.72
C ILE A 35 -9.67 8.32 -2.77
N ASN A 36 -10.80 7.82 -3.25
CA ASN A 36 -11.95 7.54 -2.39
C ASN A 36 -11.57 6.40 -1.42
N PRO A 37 -11.65 6.61 -0.10
CA PRO A 37 -11.28 5.58 0.89
C PRO A 37 -12.10 4.29 0.77
N ILE A 38 -13.33 4.36 0.26
CA ILE A 38 -14.16 3.16 0.02
C ILE A 38 -13.53 2.27 -1.05
N LEU A 39 -12.99 2.86 -2.12
CA LEU A 39 -12.32 2.10 -3.18
C LEU A 39 -11.07 1.37 -2.68
N ILE A 40 -10.41 1.92 -1.66
CA ILE A 40 -9.24 1.28 -1.03
C ILE A 40 -9.70 0.03 -0.27
N ALA A 41 -10.77 0.14 0.53
CA ALA A 41 -11.32 -0.98 1.28
C ALA A 41 -11.83 -2.09 0.34
N GLU A 42 -12.58 -1.73 -0.71
CA GLU A 42 -13.06 -2.67 -1.73
C GLU A 42 -11.90 -3.38 -2.45
N GLU A 43 -10.80 -2.67 -2.72
CA GLU A 43 -9.63 -3.29 -3.34
C GLU A 43 -8.96 -4.29 -2.39
N LEU A 44 -8.79 -3.94 -1.12
CA LEU A 44 -8.22 -4.82 -0.10
C LEU A 44 -9.11 -6.05 0.17
N GLU A 45 -10.42 -5.90 0.14
CA GLU A 45 -11.39 -7.01 0.30
C GLU A 45 -11.18 -8.10 -0.75
N LYS A 46 -10.82 -7.73 -2.00
CA LYS A 46 -10.55 -8.71 -3.08
C LYS A 46 -9.36 -9.61 -2.80
N TYR A 47 -8.42 -9.19 -1.95
CA TYR A 47 -7.31 -10.05 -1.53
C TYR A 47 -7.74 -11.11 -0.51
N GLY A 48 -8.86 -10.89 0.19
CA GLY A 48 -9.41 -11.85 1.17
C GLY A 48 -8.54 -12.07 2.40
N MET A 49 -7.64 -11.13 2.72
CA MET A 49 -6.64 -11.28 3.80
C MET A 49 -7.00 -10.53 5.09
N TRP A 50 -8.04 -9.69 5.07
CA TRP A 50 -8.41 -8.82 6.20
C TRP A 50 -9.91 -8.87 6.45
N ASP A 51 -10.29 -8.78 7.72
CA ASP A 51 -11.68 -8.73 8.14
C ASP A 51 -12.32 -7.37 7.83
N THR A 52 -13.65 -7.35 7.70
CA THR A 52 -14.41 -6.13 7.39
C THR A 52 -14.22 -5.02 8.43
N GLU A 53 -14.02 -5.38 9.70
CA GLU A 53 -13.70 -4.44 10.78
C GLU A 53 -12.33 -3.76 10.55
N ASP A 54 -11.35 -4.53 10.07
CA ASP A 54 -10.02 -4.02 9.74
C ASP A 54 -10.06 -3.07 8.54
N LEU A 55 -10.99 -3.29 7.59
CA LEU A 55 -11.15 -2.48 6.39
C LEU A 55 -12.03 -1.23 6.61
N ALA A 56 -12.85 -1.21 7.65
CA ALA A 56 -13.69 -0.06 8.03
C ALA A 56 -12.87 1.13 8.54
N ASP A 57 -11.69 0.89 9.12
CA ASP A 57 -10.77 1.97 9.51
C ASP A 57 -10.00 2.49 8.30
N THR A 58 -10.33 3.72 7.88
CA THR A 58 -9.67 4.39 6.75
C THR A 58 -8.16 4.49 6.93
N ARG A 59 -7.67 4.75 8.15
CA ARG A 59 -6.24 4.85 8.41
C ARG A 59 -5.57 3.48 8.29
N ARG A 60 -6.21 2.43 8.79
CA ARG A 60 -5.73 1.06 8.67
C ARG A 60 -5.68 0.60 7.21
N SER A 61 -6.75 0.83 6.46
CA SER A 61 -6.81 0.54 5.02
C SER A 61 -5.73 1.29 4.23
N GLN A 62 -5.40 2.53 4.60
CA GLN A 62 -4.28 3.27 3.99
C GLN A 62 -2.92 2.64 4.29
N ILE A 63 -2.70 2.12 5.51
CA ILE A 63 -1.46 1.42 5.85
C ILE A 63 -1.36 0.14 5.02
N LEU A 64 -2.43 -0.66 5.01
CA LEU A 64 -2.46 -1.94 4.30
C LEU A 64 -2.23 -1.77 2.81
N ILE A 65 -2.94 -0.86 2.14
CA ILE A 65 -2.76 -0.66 0.69
C ILE A 65 -1.40 -0.07 0.35
N LEU A 66 -0.83 0.77 1.24
CA LEU A 66 0.51 1.31 1.03
C LEU A 66 1.57 0.22 1.11
N TRP A 67 1.40 -0.71 2.05
CA TRP A 67 2.24 -1.89 2.20
C TRP A 67 2.13 -2.82 0.99
N VAL A 68 0.90 -3.19 0.57
CA VAL A 68 0.67 -4.00 -0.64
C VAL A 68 1.29 -3.35 -1.89
N ALA A 69 1.16 -2.02 -2.03
CA ALA A 69 1.79 -1.31 -3.14
C ALA A 69 3.33 -1.35 -3.08
N ALA A 70 3.91 -1.34 -1.87
CA ALA A 70 5.35 -1.47 -1.67
C ALA A 70 5.84 -2.88 -2.01
N GLU A 71 5.16 -3.91 -1.50
CA GLU A 71 5.44 -5.32 -1.84
C GLU A 71 5.35 -5.54 -3.34
N TYR A 72 4.29 -5.06 -3.99
CA TYR A 72 4.17 -5.16 -5.44
C TYR A 72 5.37 -4.53 -6.16
N ILE A 73 5.86 -3.36 -5.74
CA ILE A 73 7.03 -2.73 -6.36
C ILE A 73 8.33 -3.53 -6.12
N VAL A 74 8.48 -4.12 -4.93
CA VAL A 74 9.65 -4.94 -4.56
C VAL A 74 9.62 -6.28 -5.30
N ASP A 75 8.48 -6.98 -5.33
CA ASP A 75 8.31 -8.27 -5.97
C ASP A 75 8.30 -8.18 -7.49
N TYR A 76 7.71 -7.12 -8.08
CA TYR A 76 7.82 -6.91 -9.53
C TYR A 76 9.25 -6.60 -9.97
N HIS A 77 10.13 -6.15 -9.06
CA HIS A 77 11.54 -6.05 -9.37
C HIS A 77 12.20 -7.43 -9.52
N LEU A 78 11.70 -8.45 -8.82
CA LEU A 78 12.24 -9.82 -8.83
C LEU A 78 11.74 -10.65 -10.03
N LEU A 79 10.59 -10.33 -10.62
CA LEU A 79 9.98 -11.13 -11.69
C LEU A 79 10.33 -10.70 -13.13
N GLY A 80 11.11 -9.65 -13.35
CA GLY A 80 11.60 -9.29 -14.69
C GLY A 80 10.54 -9.04 -15.79
N CYS A 81 9.25 -8.98 -15.44
CA CYS A 81 8.15 -8.96 -16.39
C CYS A 81 7.42 -7.60 -16.35
N GLY A 82 7.68 -6.75 -17.34
CA GLY A 82 7.23 -5.37 -17.44
C GLY A 82 5.73 -5.16 -17.73
N ARG A 83 4.83 -5.70 -16.90
CA ARG A 83 3.42 -5.25 -16.94
C ARG A 83 3.26 -3.98 -16.11
N LYS A 84 3.00 -2.86 -16.78
CA LYS A 84 2.64 -1.59 -16.14
C LYS A 84 1.36 -1.76 -15.32
N PRO A 85 1.29 -1.20 -14.11
CA PRO A 85 0.07 -1.26 -13.30
C PRO A 85 -1.04 -0.44 -13.98
N ILE A 86 -2.21 -1.07 -14.11
CA ILE A 86 -3.45 -0.38 -14.42
C ILE A 86 -4.00 0.11 -13.07
N ILE A 87 -3.59 1.31 -12.67
CA ILE A 87 -4.38 2.10 -11.72
C ILE A 87 -5.32 2.91 -12.62
N ARG A 88 -6.55 2.42 -12.80
CA ARG A 88 -7.62 3.14 -13.50
C ARG A 88 -8.29 4.11 -12.54
#